data_AF-A0A3S0N6P9-F1
#
_entry.id   AF-A0A3S0N6P9-F1
#
_cell.length_a   1.000
_cell.length_b   1.000
_cell.length_c   1.000
_cell.angle_alpha   90.00
_cell.angle_beta   90.00
_cell.angle_gamma   90.00
#
_symmetry.space_group_name_H-M   'P 1'
#
loop_
_entity.id
_entity.type
_entity.pdbx_description
1 polymer ?
#
loop_
_entity_poly.entity_id
_entity_poly.type
_entity_poly.pdbx_seq_one_letter_code
_entity_poly.pdbx_strand_id
1 'polypeptide(L)'
;MKKLIIHSIPVAISFIWLAIECHTLNPVTIKGPEFLKFYLILIPGFYFSVFIVKSLKESISKTTFYFTLFILLLGVVKLIRGILLEKPVGFLIMILIGECVVMLLFKLSDVKNRIKD
;
A
#
# COMPACT_ATOMS: atom_id res chain seq x y z
N MET A 1 10.66 -8.04 -14.56
CA MET A 1 11.50 -6.93 -14.08
C MET A 1 10.79 -5.58 -14.17
N LYS A 2 10.20 -5.19 -15.33
CA LYS A 2 9.50 -3.90 -15.48
C LYS A 2 8.42 -3.62 -14.41
N LYS A 3 7.58 -4.60 -14.07
CA LYS A 3 6.56 -4.50 -13.02
C LYS A 3 7.13 -4.18 -11.62
N LEU A 4 8.27 -4.80 -11.27
CA LEU A 4 8.95 -4.53 -10.00
C LEU A 4 9.38 -3.07 -9.93
N ILE A 5 9.97 -2.56 -11.02
CA ILE A 5 10.42 -1.16 -11.10
C ILE A 5 9.22 -0.21 -10.97
N ILE A 6 8.15 -0.44 -11.74
CA ILE A 6 6.95 0.40 -11.72
C ILE A 6 6.31 0.46 -10.33
N HIS A 7 6.17 -0.67 -9.64
CA HIS A 7 5.61 -0.71 -8.28
C HIS A 7 6.58 -0.18 -7.21
N SER A 8 7.88 -0.21 -7.46
CA SER A 8 8.89 0.31 -6.51
C SER A 8 8.96 1.84 -6.51
N ILE A 9 8.63 2.51 -7.61
CA ILE A 9 8.63 3.98 -7.72
C ILE A 9 7.77 4.66 -6.63
N PRO A 10 6.49 4.34 -6.46
CA PRO A 10 5.66 4.98 -5.42
C PRO A 10 6.13 4.66 -4.00
N VAL A 11 6.68 3.46 -3.78
CA VAL A 11 7.32 3.12 -2.50
C VAL A 11 8.53 4.02 -2.27
N ALA A 12 9.44 4.13 -3.23
CA ALA A 12 10.61 4.98 -3.14
C ALA A 12 10.25 6.44 -2.89
N ILE A 13 9.26 6.99 -3.62
CA ILE A 13 8.77 8.37 -3.41
C ILE A 13 8.27 8.57 -1.97
N SER A 14 7.50 7.62 -1.45
CA SER A 14 6.97 7.69 -0.08
C SER A 14 8.08 7.65 0.96
N PHE A 15 9.12 6.82 0.74
CA PHE A 15 10.28 6.74 1.62
C PHE A 15 11.23 7.94 1.49
N ILE A 16 11.34 8.55 0.31
CA ILE A 16 12.06 9.82 0.12
C ILE A 16 11.38 10.93 0.92
N TRP A 17 10.04 11.03 0.84
CA TRP A 17 9.28 11.98 1.66
C TRP A 17 9.52 11.74 3.16
N LEU A 18 9.51 10.48 3.59
CA LEU A 18 9.81 10.09 4.97
C LEU A 18 11.23 10.51 5.41
N ALA A 19 12.23 10.35 4.54
CA ALA A 19 13.61 10.71 4.83
C ALA A 19 13.82 12.23 4.95
N ILE A 20 13.15 13.01 4.09
CA ILE A 20 13.28 14.47 4.06
C ILE A 20 12.54 15.11 5.24
N GLU A 21 11.28 14.75 5.44
CA GLU A 21 10.39 15.43 6.41
C GLU A 21 10.48 14.86 7.82
N CYS A 22 10.67 13.55 7.95
CA CYS A 22 10.67 12.86 9.24
C CYS A 22 12.06 12.42 9.68
N HIS A 23 13.11 12.70 8.89
CA HIS A 23 14.51 12.35 9.14
C HIS A 23 14.71 10.88 9.55
N THR A 24 13.92 9.97 8.97
CA THR A 24 13.94 8.54 9.28
C THR A 24 13.58 7.71 8.06
N LEU A 25 13.98 6.43 8.07
CA LEU A 25 13.55 5.44 7.09
C LEU A 25 12.57 4.42 7.68
N ASN A 26 12.22 4.57 8.95
CA ASN A 26 11.28 3.67 9.62
C ASN A 26 9.90 4.33 9.75
N PRO A 27 8.92 3.99 8.88
CA PRO A 27 7.57 4.57 8.95
C PRO A 27 6.80 4.13 10.20
N VAL A 28 7.20 3.07 10.88
CA VAL A 28 6.48 2.57 12.06
C VAL A 28 6.76 3.43 13.30
N THR A 29 7.91 4.11 13.35
CA THR A 29 8.36 4.91 14.51
C THR A 29 7.88 6.36 14.52
N ILE A 30 7.43 6.90 13.39
CA ILE A 30 6.94 8.30 13.33
C ILE A 30 5.63 8.48 14.10
N LYS A 31 5.19 9.72 14.29
CA LYS A 31 3.91 10.02 14.95
C LYS A 31 2.71 9.67 14.05
N GLY A 32 1.52 9.62 14.63
CA GLY A 32 0.29 9.19 13.95
C GLY A 32 -0.08 10.03 12.73
N PRO A 33 -0.17 11.36 12.83
CA PRO A 33 -0.50 12.23 11.70
C PRO A 33 0.50 12.12 10.53
N GLU A 34 1.78 12.04 10.84
CA GLU A 34 2.87 11.90 9.89
C GLU A 34 2.83 10.53 9.20
N PHE A 35 2.50 9.48 9.96
CA PHE A 35 2.24 8.17 9.36
C PHE A 35 1.06 8.21 8.40
N LEU A 36 -0.05 8.84 8.77
CA LEU A 36 -1.20 8.96 7.87
C LEU A 36 -0.82 9.71 6.58
N LYS A 37 -0.02 10.78 6.66
CA LYS A 37 0.51 11.47 5.47
C LYS A 37 1.36 10.55 4.60
N PHE A 38 2.33 9.85 5.19
CA PHE A 38 3.14 8.86 4.48
C PHE A 38 2.26 7.81 3.78
N TYR A 39 1.28 7.27 4.50
CA TYR A 39 0.41 6.20 4.02
C TYR A 39 -0.54 6.70 2.91
N LEU A 40 -1.01 7.95 3.00
CA LEU A 40 -1.80 8.63 1.98
C LEU A 40 -0.99 9.02 0.74
N ILE A 41 0.34 9.08 0.80
CA ILE A 41 1.19 9.21 -0.41
C ILE A 41 1.39 7.82 -1.04
N LEU A 42 1.67 6.82 -0.20
CA LEU A 42 1.99 5.46 -0.60
C LEU A 42 0.85 4.74 -1.32
N ILE A 43 -0.34 4.72 -0.72
CA ILE A 43 -1.51 3.99 -1.24
C ILE A 43 -1.91 4.46 -2.64
N PRO A 44 -2.25 5.75 -2.87
CA PRO A 44 -2.68 6.18 -4.19
C PRO A 44 -1.56 6.08 -5.21
N GLY A 45 -0.31 6.37 -4.83
CA GLY A 45 0.84 6.18 -5.72
C GLY A 45 0.98 4.71 -6.16
N PHE A 46 0.83 3.77 -5.22
CA PHE A 46 0.88 2.35 -5.54
C PHE A 46 -0.27 1.93 -6.46
N TYR A 47 -1.52 2.27 -6.13
CA TYR A 47 -2.64 1.87 -6.98
C TYR A 47 -2.65 2.57 -8.36
N PHE A 48 -2.09 3.77 -8.46
CA PHE A 48 -1.82 4.41 -9.74
C PHE A 48 -0.80 3.60 -10.57
N SER A 49 0.27 3.10 -9.94
CA SER A 49 1.22 2.19 -10.61
C SER A 49 0.56 0.90 -11.10
N VAL A 50 -0.40 0.35 -10.34
CA VAL A 50 -1.20 -0.82 -10.76
C VAL A 50 -2.06 -0.49 -11.97
N PHE A 51 -2.69 0.69 -12.00
CA PHE A 51 -3.46 1.16 -13.14
C PHE A 51 -2.59 1.31 -14.41
N ILE A 52 -1.36 1.82 -14.27
CA ILE A 52 -0.39 1.90 -15.38
C ILE A 52 -0.07 0.49 -15.91
N VAL A 53 0.29 -0.46 -15.04
CA VAL A 53 0.60 -1.84 -15.47
C VAL A 53 -0.58 -2.47 -16.20
N LYS A 54 -1.81 -2.27 -15.70
CA LYS A 54 -3.03 -2.76 -16.35
C LYS A 54 -3.27 -2.11 -17.72
N SER A 55 -3.01 -0.81 -17.84
CA SER A 55 -3.15 -0.05 -19.10
C SER A 55 -2.15 -0.50 -20.16
N LEU A 56 -0.97 -0.98 -19.74
CA LEU A 56 0.04 -1.60 -20.61
C LEU A 56 -0.35 -3.02 -21.07
N LYS A 57 -1.58 -3.48 -20.78
CA LYS A 57 -2.10 -4.84 -21.03
C LYS A 57 -1.27 -5.94 -20.37
N GLU A 58 -0.44 -5.60 -19.39
CA GLU A 58 0.28 -6.60 -18.63
C GLU A 58 -0.63 -7.18 -17.53
N SER A 59 -0.59 -8.50 -17.34
CA SER A 59 -1.35 -9.16 -16.28
C SER A 59 -0.92 -8.69 -14.89
N ILE A 60 -1.89 -8.57 -13.98
CA ILE A 60 -1.61 -8.38 -12.56
C ILE A 60 -0.82 -9.60 -12.09
N SER A 61 0.38 -9.35 -11.58
CA SER A 61 1.33 -10.42 -11.27
C SER A 61 1.42 -10.67 -9.76
N LYS A 62 2.05 -11.78 -9.37
CA LYS A 62 2.41 -12.05 -7.97
C LYS A 62 3.13 -10.86 -7.32
N THR A 63 3.89 -10.08 -8.09
CA THR A 63 4.53 -8.84 -7.65
C THR A 63 3.54 -7.85 -7.04
N THR A 64 2.43 -7.56 -7.73
CA THR A 64 1.43 -6.61 -7.24
C THR A 64 0.88 -7.07 -5.89
N PHE A 65 0.60 -8.37 -5.75
CA PHE A 65 0.15 -8.96 -4.49
C PHE A 65 1.18 -8.79 -3.37
N TYR A 66 2.48 -9.04 -3.62
CA TYR A 66 3.52 -8.83 -2.61
C TYR A 66 3.60 -7.37 -2.13
N PHE A 67 3.50 -6.40 -3.04
CA PHE A 67 3.47 -4.99 -2.65
C PHE A 67 2.20 -4.62 -1.89
N THR A 68 1.02 -5.07 -2.32
CA THR A 68 -0.23 -4.83 -1.59
C THR A 68 -0.16 -5.41 -0.18
N LEU A 69 0.35 -6.64 -0.03
CA LEU A 69 0.55 -7.26 1.27
C LEU A 69 1.55 -6.49 2.14
N PHE A 70 2.65 -6.03 1.57
CA PHE A 70 3.64 -5.21 2.27
C PHE A 70 3.03 -3.89 2.79
N ILE A 71 2.27 -3.17 1.96
CA ILE A 71 1.60 -1.92 2.35
C ILE A 71 0.61 -2.22 3.48
N LEU A 72 -0.25 -3.22 3.32
CA LEU A 72 -1.22 -3.63 4.34
C LEU A 72 -0.53 -3.96 5.68
N LEU A 73 0.58 -4.69 5.64
CA LEU A 73 1.36 -5.03 6.84
C LEU A 73 1.91 -3.79 7.54
N LEU A 74 2.38 -2.77 6.82
CA LEU A 74 2.81 -1.50 7.42
C LEU A 74 1.67 -0.83 8.17
N GLY A 75 0.48 -0.77 7.57
CA GLY A 75 -0.71 -0.22 8.21
C GLY A 75 -1.14 -1.01 9.45
N VAL A 76 -1.14 -2.35 9.38
CA VAL A 76 -1.49 -3.23 10.51
C VAL A 76 -0.51 -3.07 11.67
N VAL A 77 0.80 -3.07 11.39
CA VAL A 77 1.82 -2.87 12.43
C VAL A 77 1.63 -1.51 13.11
N LYS A 78 1.31 -0.46 12.34
CA LYS A 78 1.01 0.85 12.91
C LYS A 78 -0.25 0.85 13.75
N LEU A 79 -1.31 0.17 13.29
CA LEU A 79 -2.57 0.05 13.99
C LEU A 79 -2.37 -0.59 15.36
N ILE A 80 -1.65 -1.70 15.43
CA ILE A 80 -1.34 -2.39 16.69
C ILE A 80 -0.62 -1.44 17.66
N ARG A 81 0.40 -0.70 17.20
CA ARG A 81 1.10 0.29 18.05
C ARG A 81 0.17 1.42 18.50
N GLY A 82 -0.73 1.89 17.63
CA GLY A 82 -1.70 2.92 17.97
C GLY A 82 -2.67 2.49 19.06
N ILE A 83 -3.18 1.26 18.96
CA ILE A 83 -4.07 0.65 19.97
C ILE A 83 -3.34 0.47 21.30
N LEU A 84 -2.12 -0.07 21.28
CA LEU A 84 -1.31 -0.27 22.49
C LEU A 84 -0.98 1.04 23.21
N LEU A 85 -0.88 2.15 22.48
CA LEU A 85 -0.62 3.48 23.02
C LEU A 85 -1.92 4.28 23.29
N GLU A 86 -3.08 3.62 23.22
CA GLU A 86 -4.42 4.20 23.40
C GLU A 86 -4.65 5.46 22.54
N LYS A 87 -4.07 5.49 21.34
CA LYS A 87 -4.20 6.59 20.39
C LYS A 87 -5.42 6.38 19.48
N PRO A 88 -6.07 7.46 19.02
CA PRO A 88 -7.14 7.35 18.05
C PRO A 88 -6.60 6.81 16.72
N VAL A 89 -7.18 5.70 16.25
CA VAL A 89 -6.75 4.98 15.03
C VAL A 89 -7.87 4.86 13.98
N GLY A 90 -9.00 5.56 14.16
CA GLY A 90 -10.18 5.43 13.31
C GLY A 90 -9.91 5.60 11.82
N PHE A 91 -9.19 6.65 11.42
CA PHE A 91 -8.81 6.87 10.02
C PHE A 91 -7.97 5.72 9.45
N LEU A 92 -7.03 5.20 10.24
CA LEU A 92 -6.19 4.09 9.81
C LEU A 92 -7.00 2.80 9.62
N ILE A 93 -7.97 2.54 10.51
CA ILE A 93 -8.90 1.41 10.37
C ILE A 93 -9.70 1.53 9.07
N MET A 94 -10.25 2.72 8.78
CA MET A 94 -11.02 2.94 7.55
C MET A 94 -10.18 2.70 6.29
N ILE A 95 -8.92 3.16 6.29
CA ILE A 95 -8.00 2.94 5.17
C ILE A 95 -7.71 1.44 4.99
N LEU A 96 -7.39 0.74 6.08
CA LEU A 96 -7.10 -0.71 6.05
C LEU A 96 -8.28 -1.54 5.55
N ILE A 97 -9.51 -1.19 5.96
CA ILE A 97 -10.72 -1.82 5.41
C ILE A 97 -10.80 -1.61 3.90
N GLY A 98 -10.55 -0.39 3.43
CA GLY A 98 -10.51 -0.08 2.00
C GLY A 98 -9.47 -0.93 1.24
N GLU A 99 -8.27 -1.08 1.79
CA GLU A 99 -7.23 -1.93 1.19
C GLU A 99 -7.64 -3.41 1.10
N CYS A 100 -8.28 -3.95 2.15
CA CYS A 100 -8.82 -5.31 2.13
C CYS A 100 -9.87 -5.49 1.03
N VAL A 101 -10.80 -4.53 0.87
CA VAL A 101 -11.80 -4.56 -0.20
C VAL A 101 -11.14 -4.57 -1.57
N VAL A 102 -10.16 -3.68 -1.80
CA VAL A 102 -9.44 -3.61 -3.07
C VAL A 102 -8.67 -4.90 -3.35
N MET A 103 -8.01 -5.49 -2.36
CA MET A 103 -7.31 -6.78 -2.50
C MET A 103 -8.28 -7.91 -2.90
N LEU A 104 -9.46 -7.97 -2.28
CA LEU A 104 -10.49 -8.96 -2.62
C LEU A 104 -10.99 -8.79 -4.06
N LEU A 105 -11.23 -7.55 -4.50
CA LEU A 105 -11.66 -7.25 -5.88
C LEU A 105 -10.62 -7.69 -6.92
N PHE A 106 -9.33 -7.48 -6.64
CA PHE A 106 -8.27 -7.95 -7.52
C PHE A 106 -8.20 -9.46 -7.59
N LYS A 107 -8.33 -10.16 -6.46
CA LYS A 107 -8.33 -11.63 -6.40
C LYS A 107 -9.51 -12.22 -7.17
N LEU A 108 -10.71 -11.66 -6.99
CA LEU A 108 -11.92 -12.08 -7.72
C LEU A 108 -11.78 -11.86 -9.24
N SER A 109 -11.19 -10.74 -9.65
CA SER A 109 -10.95 -10.44 -11.06
C SER A 109 -9.96 -11.43 -11.70
N ASP A 110 -8.90 -11.81 -10.99
CA ASP A 110 -7.94 -12.80 -11.48
C ASP A 110 -8.57 -14.19 -11.60
N VAL A 111 -9.38 -14.61 -10.62
CA VAL A 111 -10.13 -15.88 -10.67
C VAL A 111 -11.13 -15.90 -11.83
N LYS A 112 -11.89 -14.81 -12.04
CA LYS A 112 -12.84 -14.70 -13.14
C LYS A 112 -12.16 -14.80 -14.50
N ASN A 113 -10.99 -14.20 -14.68
CA ASN A 113 -10.25 -14.29 -15.94
C ASN A 113 -9.76 -15.71 -16.21
N ARG A 114 -9.30 -16.45 -15.19
CA ARG A 114 -8.86 -17.86 -15.35
C ARG A 114 -9.98 -18.84 -15.67
N ILE A 115 -11.23 -18.53 -15.33
CA ILE A 115 -12.40 -19.40 -15.60
C ILE A 115 -12.95 -19.17 -17.02
N LYS A 116 -12.60 -18.05 -17.66
CA LYS A 116 -13.12 -17.67 -18.99
C LYS A 116 -12.23 -18.14 -20.15
N ASP A 117 -11.04 -18.66 -19.84
CA ASP A 117 -10.12 -19.33 -20.75
C ASP A 117 -10.35 -20.85 -20.73
#